data_AF-A0A8S3GM48-F1
#
_entry.id   AF-A0A8S3GM48-F1
#
_cell.length_a   1.000
_cell.length_b   1.000
_cell.length_c   1.000
_cell.angle_alpha   90.00
_cell.angle_beta   90.00
_cell.angle_gamma   90.00
#
_symmetry.space_group_name_H-M   'P 1'
#
loop_
_entity.id
_entity.type
_entity.pdbx_description
1 polymer ?
#
loop_
_entity_poly.entity_id
_entity_poly.type
_entity_poly.pdbx_seq_one_letter_code
_entity_poly.pdbx_strand_id
1 'polypeptide(L)' 'ADDFDLDQNGEIVYSILNENDHNNLFHIDPQTGAIRALVEFDRQQQDTYLLNIQARDK' A
#
# COMPACT_ATOMS: atom_id res chain seq x y z
N ALA A 1 -31.99 0.40 8.73
CA ALA A 1 -30.83 1.02 9.38
C ALA A 1 -29.98 -0.13 9.86
N ASP A 2 -28.89 -0.40 9.15
CA ASP A 2 -27.89 -1.40 9.53
C ASP A 2 -26.55 -0.80 9.12
N ASP A 3 -26.07 0.12 9.97
CA ASP A 3 -24.66 0.51 9.99
C ASP A 3 -23.93 -0.72 10.54
N PHE A 4 -23.26 -1.44 9.65
CA PHE A 4 -22.32 -2.47 10.06
C PHE A 4 -21.25 -1.79 10.91
N ASP A 5 -21.25 -2.09 12.21
CA ASP A 5 -20.20 -1.71 13.16
C ASP A 5 -18.86 -2.29 12.68
N LEU A 6 -18.20 -1.59 11.75
CA LEU A 6 -16.83 -1.84 11.30
C LEU A 6 -15.82 -1.11 12.20
N ASP A 7 -16.25 -0.60 13.35
CA ASP A 7 -15.51 0.42 14.11
C ASP A 7 -14.59 -0.11 15.22
N GLN A 8 -14.26 -1.41 15.32
CA GLN A 8 -13.44 -1.81 16.50
C GLN A 8 -12.60 -3.08 16.44
N ASN A 9 -12.05 -3.44 15.29
CA ASN A 9 -11.00 -4.48 15.26
C ASN A 9 -9.73 -3.88 14.66
N GLY A 10 -8.75 -3.57 15.52
CA GLY A 10 -7.34 -3.26 15.19
C GLY A 10 -7.15 -2.55 13.86
N GLU A 11 -7.12 -1.22 13.87
CA GLU A 11 -6.90 -0.44 12.64
C GLU A 11 -5.47 -0.72 12.15
N ILE A 12 -5.32 -1.76 11.30
CA ILE A 12 -4.05 -2.12 10.71
C ILE A 12 -3.72 -1.05 9.68
N VAL A 13 -2.67 -0.28 9.96
CA VAL A 13 -2.17 0.72 9.04
C VAL A 13 -1.11 0.08 8.14
N TYR A 14 -1.35 0.15 6.84
CA TYR A 14 -0.42 -0.30 5.81
C TYR A 14 0.47 0.84 5.32
N SER A 15 1.76 0.57 5.17
CA SER A 15 2.72 1.52 4.60
C SER A 15 3.78 0.79 3.78
N ILE A 16 4.22 1.39 2.68
CA ILE A 16 5.39 0.92 1.93
C ILE A 16 6.63 1.32 2.72
N LEU A 17 7.51 0.36 3.00
CA LEU A 17 8.82 0.56 3.59
C LEU A 17 9.78 1.02 2.49
N ASN A 18 10.22 2.27 2.61
CA ASN A 18 11.03 2.95 1.62
C ASN A 18 12.49 2.49 1.71
N GLU A 19 12.81 1.35 1.11
CA GLU A 19 14.20 0.89 1.00
C GLU A 19 14.88 1.40 -0.28
N ASN A 20 14.09 1.81 -1.27
CA ASN A 20 14.52 2.42 -2.52
C ASN A 20 13.48 3.49 -2.91
N ASP A 21 13.87 4.55 -3.64
CA ASP A 21 13.13 5.77 -4.04
C ASP A 21 11.76 5.57 -4.77
N HIS A 22 11.13 4.41 -4.64
CA HIS A 22 9.87 4.00 -5.27
C HIS A 22 8.62 4.65 -4.68
N ASN A 23 8.76 5.61 -3.75
CA ASN A 23 7.65 6.30 -3.08
C ASN A 23 6.71 7.00 -4.05
N ASN A 24 7.25 7.42 -5.19
CA ASN A 24 6.50 8.12 -6.23
C ASN A 24 6.00 7.19 -7.34
N LEU A 25 6.34 5.89 -7.28
CA LEU A 25 5.94 4.89 -8.28
C LEU A 25 4.69 4.13 -7.84
N PHE A 26 4.57 3.86 -6.54
CA PHE A 26 3.48 3.08 -5.98
C PHE A 26 2.83 3.79 -4.80
N HIS A 27 1.53 3.66 -4.69
CA HIS A 27 0.75 4.10 -3.54
C HIS A 27 0.10 2.90 -2.87
N ILE A 28 0.08 2.86 -1.54
CA ILE A 28 -0.70 1.90 -0.77
C ILE A 28 -1.78 2.65 0.00
N ASP A 29 -3.01 2.17 -0.09
CA ASP A 29 -4.10 2.64 0.76
C ASP A 29 -3.84 2.15 2.20
N PRO A 30 -3.69 3.05 3.18
CA PRO A 30 -3.29 2.68 4.53
C PRO A 30 -4.38 1.93 5.30
N GLN A 31 -5.64 1.97 4.86
CA GLN A 31 -6.77 1.34 5.52
C GLN A 31 -7.12 -0.02 4.89
N THR A 32 -6.95 -0.15 3.58
CA THR A 32 -7.31 -1.37 2.84
C THR A 32 -6.12 -2.20 2.39
N GLY A 33 -4.91 -1.63 2.39
CA GLY A 33 -3.70 -2.25 1.84
C GLY A 33 -3.67 -2.32 0.31
N ALA A 34 -4.61 -1.68 -0.39
CA ALA A 34 -4.67 -1.70 -1.84
C ALA A 34 -3.49 -0.94 -2.48
N ILE A 35 -2.71 -1.62 -3.33
CA ILE A 35 -1.55 -1.04 -4.02
C ILE A 35 -1.97 -0.55 -5.41
N ARG A 36 -1.54 0.67 -5.76
CA ARG A 36 -1.80 1.30 -7.06
C ARG A 36 -0.52 1.86 -7.66
N ALA A 37 -0.43 1.79 -9.00
CA ALA A 37 0.58 2.47 -9.77
C ALA A 37 0.29 3.98 -9.81
N LEU A 38 1.30 4.81 -9.55
CA LEU A 38 1.23 6.26 -9.70
C LEU A 38 1.80 6.75 -11.05
N VAL A 39 2.54 5.88 -11.74
CA VAL A 39 3.15 6.14 -13.04
C VAL A 39 2.88 5.00 -14.00
N GLU A 40 3.11 5.24 -15.29
CA GLU A 40 3.16 4.17 -16.29
C GLU A 40 4.51 3.46 -16.21
N PHE A 41 4.48 2.13 -16.15
CA PHE A 41 5.69 1.30 -16.11
C PHE A 41 6.04 0.76 -17.48
N ASP A 42 7.28 1.02 -17.91
CA ASP A 42 7.86 0.40 -19.09
C ASP A 42 8.63 -0.87 -18.69
N ARG A 43 8.11 -2.03 -19.11
CA ARG A 43 8.72 -3.34 -18.82
C ARG A 43 10.11 -3.51 -19.45
N GLN A 44 10.48 -2.70 -20.44
CA GLN A 44 11.82 -2.72 -21.04
C GLN A 44 12.86 -2.06 -20.14
N GLN A 45 12.45 -1.11 -19.30
CA GLN A 45 13.34 -0.40 -18.37
C GLN A 45 13.53 -1.18 -17.07
N GLN A 46 12.43 -1.69 -16.52
CA GLN A 46 12.46 -2.56 -15.34
C GLN A 46 11.26 -3.50 -15.35
N ASP A 47 11.54 -4.80 -15.30
CA ASP A 47 10.53 -5.85 -15.38
C ASP A 47 9.93 -6.19 -14.01
N THR A 48 10.70 -5.99 -12.94
CA THR A 48 10.36 -6.40 -11.57
C THR A 48 10.64 -5.30 -10.55
N TYR A 49 9.67 -5.04 -9.65
CA TYR A 49 9.80 -4.13 -8.52
C TYR A 49 9.55 -4.91 -7.23
N LEU A 50 10.52 -4.90 -6.31
CA LEU A 50 10.32 -5.42 -4.95
C LEU A 50 9.80 -4.30 -4.05
N LEU A 51 8.66 -4.54 -3.40
CA LEU A 51 8.04 -3.63 -2.44
C LEU A 51 8.00 -4.32 -1.08
N ASN A 52 8.56 -3.66 -0.07
CA ASN A 52 8.45 -4.11 1.31
C ASN A 52 7.27 -3.38 1.95
N ILE A 53 6.28 -4.13 2.43
CA ILE A 53 5.07 -3.57 3.04
C ILE A 53 5.12 -3.83 4.53
N GLN A 54 4.90 -2.78 5.33
CA GLN A 54 4.66 -2.89 6.75
C GLN A 54 3.16 -2.79 7.02
N ALA A 55 2.67 -3.72 7.85
CA ALA A 55 1.36 -3.67 8.47
C ALA A 55 1.56 -3.47 9.97
N ARG A 56 0.92 -2.45 10.54
CA ARG A 56 1.04 -2.13 11.97
C ARG A 56 -0.33 -2.01 12.59
N ASP A 57 -0.57 -2.80 13.64
CA ASP A 57 -1.71 -2.62 14.54
C ASP A 57 -1.49 -1.33 15.36
N LYS A 58 -2.53 -0.50 15.48
CA LYS A 58 -2.47 0.84 16.07
C LYS A 58 -2.05 0.85 17.54
#